data_AF-A0A7W0WWQ8-F1
#
_entry.id   AF-A0A7W0WWQ8-F1
#
_cell.length_a   1.000
_cell.length_b   1.000
_cell.length_c   1.000
_cell.angle_alpha   90.00
_cell.angle_beta   90.00
_cell.angle_gamma   90.00
#
_symmetry.space_group_name_H-M   'P 1'
#
loop_
_entity.id
_entity.type
_entity.pdbx_description
1 polymer ?
#
loop_
_entity_poly.entity_id
_entity_poly.type
_entity_poly.pdbx_seq_one_letter_code
_entity_poly.pdbx_strand_id
1 'polypeptide(L)'
;REVERILEHASRRDLDWRIEAATAAAARQHRRFDDALAAFDAAIAHVPNEQRRLELVVSKLDTLLERGRRLDVELVREQAAKWRPIAERLQREVVLEQLSWLDATAQWTLGDVAGGGKRLRELHAKKPPYMPGATRLTGVVVDRSGKPLAGATVASGFAVAGDAASVVTPLHGAGGAFRMVDVTTTDDQGRFVLEHGPACYGAIVAEHRGERSVVLEARDGARLVVQPTTHVRGRVDIAGRVGMFSVSITHAKRSFLGTANVMAMVGPDGRFSIEGVIPGDVIIGLADGARSMTGHGAMKRLHVPPRGLEDVVLEVPVGRELRVLVRGNDMIAMTPIFVVDGAVEAKTLVELVHRVGQHQMATAATNPVPNVLPPELVGHAKPGDLLATFTSAPTGRASACAMRSMGGGCDSPMQVVCAPVPANTVLTTIEVNKR
;
A
#
# COMPACT_ATOMS: atom_id res chain seq x y z
N ARG A 1 7.39 -16.05 -51.00
CA ARG A 1 5.95 -15.70 -50.97
C ARG A 1 5.18 -16.38 -49.84
N GLU A 2 5.00 -17.70 -49.83
CA GLU A 2 4.26 -18.35 -48.73
C GLU A 2 5.00 -18.29 -47.38
N VAL A 3 6.32 -18.52 -47.38
CA VAL A 3 7.17 -18.34 -46.19
C VAL A 3 7.20 -16.87 -45.73
N GLU A 4 7.28 -15.90 -46.65
CA GLU A 4 7.22 -14.46 -46.32
C GLU A 4 5.87 -14.10 -45.69
N ARG A 5 4.75 -14.59 -46.23
CA ARG A 5 3.43 -14.41 -45.63
C ARG A 5 3.33 -15.02 -44.24
N ILE A 6 3.92 -16.21 -44.03
CA ILE A 6 3.97 -16.86 -42.71
C ILE A 6 4.83 -16.05 -41.73
N LEU A 7 5.97 -15.52 -42.17
CA LEU A 7 6.88 -14.70 -41.35
C LEU A 7 6.26 -13.35 -41.01
N GLU A 8 5.61 -12.68 -41.97
CA GLU A 8 4.86 -11.44 -41.73
C GLU A 8 3.70 -11.68 -40.76
N HIS A 9 2.96 -12.78 -40.91
CA HIS A 9 1.84 -13.10 -40.02
C HIS A 9 2.29 -13.49 -38.62
N ALA A 10 3.39 -14.23 -38.49
CA ALA A 10 4.02 -14.55 -37.21
C ALA A 10 4.57 -13.29 -36.53
N SER A 11 5.19 -12.39 -37.29
CA SER A 11 5.69 -11.11 -36.80
C SER A 11 4.56 -10.18 -36.35
N ARG A 12 3.43 -10.14 -37.07
CA ARG A 12 2.23 -9.38 -36.65
C ARG A 12 1.62 -9.93 -35.37
N ARG A 13 1.42 -11.25 -35.29
CA ARG A 13 0.86 -11.88 -34.07
C ARG A 13 1.72 -11.65 -32.82
N ASP A 14 3.05 -11.68 -32.95
CA ASP A 14 3.94 -11.38 -31.83
C ASP A 14 3.87 -9.91 -31.41
N LEU A 15 3.64 -9.00 -32.36
CA LEU A 15 3.49 -7.58 -32.07
C LEU A 15 2.15 -7.27 -31.38
N ASP A 16 1.06 -7.91 -31.82
CA ASP A 16 -0.29 -7.65 -31.34
C ASP A 16 -0.44 -7.86 -29.82
N TRP A 17 -0.03 -9.02 -29.29
CA TRP A 17 -0.16 -9.28 -27.84
C TRP A 17 0.72 -8.34 -27.00
N ARG A 18 1.87 -7.88 -27.54
CA ARG A 18 2.77 -6.94 -26.86
C ARG A 18 2.18 -5.54 -26.79
N ILE A 19 1.52 -5.10 -27.86
CA ILE A 19 0.77 -3.84 -27.89
C ILE A 19 -0.36 -3.89 -26.85
N GLU A 20 -1.11 -4.99 -26.79
CA GLU A 20 -2.19 -5.15 -25.81
C GLU A 20 -1.64 -5.19 -24.38
N ALA A 21 -0.54 -5.90 -24.12
CA ALA A 21 0.10 -5.92 -22.81
C ALA A 21 0.61 -4.53 -22.38
N ALA A 22 1.19 -3.76 -23.30
CA ALA A 22 1.61 -2.38 -23.04
C ALA A 22 0.42 -1.46 -22.78
N THR A 23 -0.67 -1.63 -23.54
CA THR A 23 -1.94 -0.92 -23.35
C THR A 23 -2.53 -1.23 -21.99
N ALA A 24 -2.52 -2.50 -21.57
CA ALA A 24 -2.98 -2.94 -20.26
C ALA A 24 -2.17 -2.30 -19.13
N ALA A 25 -0.84 -2.28 -19.25
CA ALA A 25 0.05 -1.66 -18.27
C ALA A 25 -0.19 -0.14 -18.16
N ALA A 26 -0.32 0.55 -19.28
CA ALA A 26 -0.61 1.99 -19.30
C ALA A 26 -2.00 2.29 -18.70
N ALA A 27 -3.03 1.52 -19.07
CA ALA A 27 -4.37 1.66 -18.51
C ALA A 27 -4.38 1.43 -16.99
N ARG A 28 -3.69 0.39 -16.50
CA ARG A 28 -3.51 0.09 -15.08
C ARG A 28 -2.83 1.25 -14.35
N GLN A 29 -1.74 1.79 -14.90
CA GLN A 29 -1.01 2.93 -14.33
C GLN A 29 -1.91 4.17 -14.15
N HIS A 30 -2.86 4.36 -15.07
CA HIS A 30 -3.87 5.43 -15.00
C HIS A 30 -5.16 5.03 -14.26
N ARG A 31 -5.16 3.89 -13.54
CA ARG A 31 -6.33 3.34 -12.82
C ARG A 31 -7.57 3.12 -13.68
N ARG A 32 -7.41 2.99 -15.00
CA ARG A 32 -8.46 2.55 -15.94
C ARG A 32 -8.52 1.02 -15.92
N PHE A 33 -8.91 0.47 -14.78
CA PHE A 33 -8.80 -0.96 -14.53
C PHE A 33 -9.65 -1.81 -15.48
N ASP A 34 -10.82 -1.32 -15.89
CA ASP A 34 -11.69 -2.04 -16.83
C ASP A 34 -11.01 -2.18 -18.21
N ASP A 35 -10.46 -1.08 -18.74
CA ASP A 35 -9.64 -1.08 -19.98
C ASP A 35 -8.41 -1.99 -19.84
N ALA A 36 -7.73 -1.93 -18.69
CA ALA A 36 -6.54 -2.73 -18.43
C ALA A 36 -6.84 -4.23 -18.45
N LEU A 37 -7.94 -4.65 -17.82
CA LEU A 37 -8.36 -6.04 -17.76
C LEU A 37 -8.80 -6.56 -19.14
N ALA A 38 -9.51 -5.74 -19.91
CA ALA A 38 -9.89 -6.09 -21.28
C ALA A 38 -8.65 -6.28 -22.18
N ALA A 39 -7.66 -5.38 -22.10
CA ALA A 39 -6.40 -5.49 -22.83
C ALA A 39 -5.56 -6.70 -22.38
N PHE A 40 -5.53 -7.02 -21.08
CA PHE A 40 -4.91 -8.26 -20.60
C PHE A 40 -5.58 -9.51 -21.17
N ASP A 41 -6.91 -9.54 -21.24
CA ASP A 41 -7.64 -10.66 -21.84
C ASP A 41 -7.34 -10.82 -23.33
N ALA A 42 -7.27 -9.72 -24.07
CA ALA A 42 -6.84 -9.73 -25.47
C ALA A 42 -5.39 -10.25 -25.60
N ALA A 43 -4.45 -9.78 -24.78
CA ALA A 43 -3.07 -10.24 -24.80
C ALA A 43 -2.94 -11.75 -24.47
N ILE A 44 -3.66 -12.23 -23.46
CA ILE A 44 -3.66 -13.65 -23.04
C ILE A 44 -4.24 -14.57 -24.12
N ALA A 45 -5.25 -14.11 -24.86
CA ALA A 45 -5.85 -14.87 -25.96
C ALA A 45 -4.90 -15.04 -27.15
N HIS A 46 -4.06 -14.04 -27.44
CA HIS A 46 -3.21 -14.03 -28.64
C HIS A 46 -1.76 -14.48 -28.39
N VAL A 47 -1.29 -14.53 -27.14
CA VAL A 47 0.08 -14.93 -26.84
C VAL A 47 0.32 -16.41 -27.18
N PRO A 48 1.29 -16.75 -28.06
CA PRO A 48 1.50 -18.12 -28.52
C PRO A 48 2.26 -18.98 -27.51
N ASN A 49 3.03 -18.34 -26.62
CA ASN A 49 3.91 -18.98 -25.67
C ASN A 49 3.24 -19.10 -24.29
N GLU A 50 3.13 -20.33 -23.77
CA GLU A 50 2.45 -20.59 -22.49
C GLU A 50 3.14 -19.95 -21.28
N GLN A 51 4.48 -19.84 -21.30
CA GLN A 51 5.23 -19.13 -20.28
C GLN A 51 4.89 -17.63 -20.26
N ARG A 52 4.84 -16.97 -21.43
CA ARG A 52 4.43 -15.55 -21.52
C ARG A 52 2.97 -15.36 -21.12
N ARG A 53 2.11 -16.35 -21.44
CA ARG A 53 0.73 -16.36 -20.97
C ARG A 53 0.64 -16.32 -19.45
N LEU A 54 1.44 -17.12 -18.74
CA LEU A 54 1.48 -17.11 -17.28
C LEU A 54 1.91 -15.75 -16.70
N GLU A 55 2.88 -15.07 -17.30
CA GLU A 55 3.33 -13.73 -16.87
C GLU A 55 2.22 -12.68 -17.03
N LEU A 56 1.47 -12.74 -18.14
CA LEU A 56 0.30 -11.89 -18.38
C LEU A 56 -0.83 -12.19 -17.40
N VAL A 57 -1.08 -13.47 -17.11
CA VAL A 57 -2.07 -13.89 -16.10
C VAL A 57 -1.72 -13.31 -14.74
N VAL A 58 -0.49 -13.46 -14.24
CA VAL A 58 -0.08 -12.87 -12.96
C VAL A 58 -0.33 -11.36 -12.94
N SER A 59 0.00 -10.66 -14.02
CA SER A 59 -0.22 -9.21 -14.15
C SER A 59 -1.71 -8.84 -14.12
N LYS A 60 -2.56 -9.65 -14.76
CA LYS A 60 -4.03 -9.52 -14.70
C LYS A 60 -4.55 -9.74 -13.27
N LEU A 61 -4.11 -10.79 -12.59
CA LEU A 61 -4.56 -11.11 -11.22
C LEU A 61 -4.14 -10.03 -10.23
N ASP A 62 -2.94 -9.49 -10.37
CA ASP A 62 -2.49 -8.35 -9.57
C ASP A 62 -3.35 -7.10 -9.87
N THR A 63 -3.74 -6.87 -11.13
CA THR A 63 -4.67 -5.78 -11.49
C THR A 63 -6.06 -5.96 -10.87
N LEU A 64 -6.59 -7.19 -10.85
CA LEU A 64 -7.86 -7.52 -10.19
C LEU A 64 -7.79 -7.23 -8.68
N LEU A 65 -6.71 -7.66 -8.01
CA LEU A 65 -6.50 -7.34 -6.59
C LEU A 65 -6.30 -5.84 -6.32
N GLU A 66 -5.78 -5.08 -7.30
CA GLU A 66 -5.61 -3.63 -7.17
C GLU A 66 -6.96 -2.90 -7.34
N ARG A 67 -7.79 -3.32 -8.29
CA ARG A 67 -9.16 -2.79 -8.48
C ARG A 67 -10.03 -3.05 -7.24
N GLY A 68 -9.80 -4.16 -6.54
CA GLY A 68 -10.32 -4.37 -5.19
C GLY A 68 -11.83 -4.57 -5.09
N ARG A 69 -12.54 -4.93 -6.17
CA ARG A 69 -13.93 -5.37 -6.07
C ARG A 69 -13.97 -6.79 -5.50
N ARG A 70 -15.01 -7.12 -4.74
CA ARG A 70 -15.13 -8.45 -4.11
C ARG A 70 -15.05 -9.59 -5.14
N LEU A 71 -15.83 -9.51 -6.22
CA LEU A 71 -15.84 -10.50 -7.29
C LEU A 71 -14.47 -10.68 -7.95
N ASP A 72 -13.66 -9.63 -8.00
CA ASP A 72 -12.31 -9.69 -8.56
C ASP A 72 -11.38 -10.51 -7.69
N VAL A 73 -11.51 -10.35 -6.37
CA VAL A 73 -10.68 -11.06 -5.41
C VAL A 73 -11.08 -12.53 -5.33
N GLU A 74 -12.37 -12.83 -5.46
CA GLU A 74 -12.85 -14.20 -5.66
C GLU A 74 -12.28 -14.81 -6.95
N LEU A 75 -12.34 -14.07 -8.07
CA LEU A 75 -11.76 -14.49 -9.35
C LEU A 75 -10.23 -14.69 -9.27
N VAL A 76 -9.51 -13.90 -8.48
CA VAL A 76 -8.07 -14.09 -8.26
C VAL A 76 -7.77 -15.46 -7.68
N ARG A 77 -8.55 -15.92 -6.69
CA ARG A 77 -8.37 -17.26 -6.10
C ARG A 77 -8.65 -18.36 -7.11
N GLU A 78 -9.76 -18.24 -7.83
CA GLU A 78 -10.16 -19.20 -8.87
C GLU A 78 -9.07 -19.33 -9.95
N GLN A 79 -8.61 -18.20 -10.49
CA GLN A 79 -7.60 -18.19 -11.55
C GLN A 79 -6.24 -18.64 -11.01
N ALA A 80 -5.83 -18.24 -9.80
CA ALA A 80 -4.60 -18.74 -9.21
C ALA A 80 -4.64 -20.28 -9.08
N ALA A 81 -5.73 -20.86 -8.60
CA ALA A 81 -5.90 -22.31 -8.54
C ALA A 81 -5.83 -22.96 -9.93
N LYS A 82 -6.46 -22.36 -10.95
CA LYS A 82 -6.43 -22.83 -12.34
C LYS A 82 -5.02 -22.85 -12.95
N TRP A 83 -4.23 -21.80 -12.71
CA TRP A 83 -2.93 -21.61 -13.40
C TRP A 83 -1.74 -22.23 -12.66
N ARG A 84 -1.87 -22.55 -11.37
CA ARG A 84 -0.79 -23.18 -10.59
C ARG A 84 -0.28 -24.51 -11.18
N PRO A 85 -1.13 -25.49 -11.56
CA PRO A 85 -0.67 -26.73 -12.18
C PRO A 85 0.09 -26.52 -13.49
N ILE A 86 -0.27 -25.49 -14.25
CA ILE A 86 0.42 -25.13 -15.50
C ILE A 86 1.81 -24.56 -15.19
N ALA A 87 1.91 -23.66 -14.19
CA ALA A 87 3.19 -23.13 -13.74
C ALA A 87 4.12 -24.23 -13.20
N GLU A 88 3.57 -25.21 -12.47
CA GLU A 88 4.31 -26.39 -11.97
C GLU A 88 4.82 -27.26 -13.13
N ARG A 89 3.95 -27.61 -14.10
CA ARG A 89 4.33 -28.39 -15.29
C ARG A 89 5.46 -27.73 -16.08
N LEU A 90 5.43 -26.41 -16.19
CA LEU A 90 6.45 -25.62 -16.90
C LEU A 90 7.66 -25.26 -16.02
N GLN A 91 7.72 -25.75 -14.77
CA GLN A 91 8.81 -25.48 -13.81
C GLN A 91 9.08 -23.98 -13.60
N ARG A 92 8.01 -23.18 -13.56
CA ARG A 92 8.06 -21.72 -13.40
C ARG A 92 7.96 -21.33 -11.93
N GLU A 93 9.00 -21.62 -11.15
CA GLU A 93 9.00 -21.41 -9.69
C GLU A 93 8.64 -19.97 -9.27
N VAL A 94 9.18 -18.96 -9.96
CA VAL A 94 8.87 -17.54 -9.66
C VAL A 94 7.39 -17.22 -9.87
N VAL A 95 6.79 -17.72 -10.95
CA VAL A 95 5.36 -17.54 -11.24
C VAL A 95 4.51 -18.29 -10.22
N LEU A 96 4.89 -19.53 -9.87
CA LEU A 96 4.21 -20.32 -8.87
C LEU A 96 4.20 -19.62 -7.50
N GLU A 97 5.32 -19.00 -7.12
CA GLU A 97 5.42 -18.18 -5.92
C GLU A 97 4.47 -16.97 -6.00
N GLN A 98 4.48 -16.22 -7.11
CA GLN A 98 3.59 -15.08 -7.33
C GLN A 98 2.11 -15.47 -7.25
N LEU A 99 1.69 -16.56 -7.90
CA LEU A 99 0.32 -17.07 -7.81
C LEU A 99 -0.06 -17.43 -6.37
N SER A 100 0.88 -17.99 -5.61
CA SER A 100 0.67 -18.34 -4.20
C SER A 100 0.51 -17.10 -3.31
N TRP A 101 1.30 -16.05 -3.56
CA TRP A 101 1.16 -14.75 -2.89
C TRP A 101 -0.19 -14.08 -3.20
N LEU A 102 -0.61 -14.10 -4.47
CA LEU A 102 -1.88 -13.53 -4.91
C LEU A 102 -3.08 -14.26 -4.28
N ASP A 103 -3.10 -15.59 -4.29
CA ASP A 103 -4.16 -16.38 -3.67
C ASP A 103 -4.21 -16.20 -2.14
N ALA A 104 -3.07 -16.22 -1.44
CA ALA A 104 -3.03 -16.01 0.01
C ALA A 104 -3.49 -14.59 0.39
N THR A 105 -3.10 -13.57 -0.39
CA THR A 105 -3.57 -12.19 -0.20
C THR A 105 -5.07 -12.09 -0.45
N ALA A 106 -5.58 -12.73 -1.51
CA ALA A 106 -7.01 -12.76 -1.81
C ALA A 106 -7.82 -13.46 -0.70
N GLN A 107 -7.31 -14.57 -0.16
CA GLN A 107 -7.92 -15.28 0.96
C GLN A 107 -8.01 -14.39 2.22
N TRP A 108 -6.91 -13.73 2.60
CA TRP A 108 -6.89 -12.78 3.72
C TRP A 108 -7.92 -11.66 3.50
N THR A 109 -7.92 -11.12 2.29
CA THR A 109 -8.78 -10.02 1.86
C THR A 109 -10.28 -10.36 1.88
N LEU A 110 -10.65 -11.61 1.62
CA LEU A 110 -12.04 -12.07 1.66
C LEU A 110 -12.54 -12.35 3.09
N GLY A 111 -11.72 -12.10 4.11
CA GLY A 111 -12.08 -12.20 5.52
C GLY A 111 -11.49 -13.43 6.23
N ASP A 112 -10.83 -14.35 5.51
CA ASP A 112 -10.07 -15.43 6.14
C ASP A 112 -8.67 -14.93 6.55
N VAL A 113 -8.69 -14.02 7.53
CA VAL A 113 -7.50 -13.33 8.05
C VAL A 113 -6.50 -14.34 8.62
N ALA A 114 -6.97 -15.31 9.41
CA ALA A 114 -6.11 -16.31 10.03
C ALA A 114 -5.44 -17.23 9.01
N GLY A 115 -6.23 -17.81 8.08
CA GLY A 115 -5.72 -18.71 7.06
C GLY A 115 -4.83 -18.01 6.04
N GLY A 116 -5.28 -16.88 5.50
CA GLY A 116 -4.52 -16.07 4.56
C GLY A 116 -3.23 -15.52 5.18
N GLY A 117 -3.32 -14.95 6.40
CA GLY A 117 -2.17 -14.38 7.12
C GLY A 117 -1.11 -15.42 7.44
N LYS A 118 -1.50 -16.63 7.88
CA LYS A 118 -0.58 -17.76 8.08
C LYS A 118 0.17 -18.11 6.79
N ARG A 119 -0.54 -18.30 5.67
CA ARG A 119 0.06 -18.64 4.38
C ARG A 119 1.03 -17.54 3.89
N LEU A 120 0.69 -16.27 4.08
CA LEU A 120 1.56 -15.14 3.73
C LEU A 120 2.87 -15.17 4.53
N ARG A 121 2.80 -15.42 5.85
CA ARG A 121 4.00 -15.58 6.69
C ARG A 121 4.84 -16.79 6.29
N GLU A 122 4.22 -17.92 5.94
CA GLU A 122 4.94 -19.10 5.43
C GLU A 122 5.63 -18.84 4.09
N LEU A 123 4.98 -18.10 3.18
CA LEU A 123 5.60 -17.69 1.92
C LEU A 123 6.77 -16.73 2.16
N HIS A 124 6.61 -15.79 3.08
CA HIS A 124 7.65 -14.86 3.48
C HIS A 124 8.89 -15.56 4.05
N ALA A 125 8.70 -16.53 4.94
CA ALA A 125 9.79 -17.24 5.61
C ALA A 125 10.70 -18.05 4.66
N LYS A 126 10.30 -18.28 3.40
CA LYS A 126 11.09 -19.07 2.44
C LYS A 126 12.35 -18.36 1.94
N LYS A 127 12.37 -17.03 1.94
CA LYS A 127 13.46 -16.23 1.39
C LYS A 127 13.68 -14.99 2.25
N PRO A 128 14.92 -14.56 2.48
CA PRO A 128 15.17 -13.26 3.10
C PRO A 128 14.45 -12.14 2.33
N PRO A 129 13.90 -11.12 3.02
CA PRO A 129 13.30 -10.00 2.36
C PRO A 129 14.37 -9.22 1.60
N TYR A 130 14.03 -8.77 0.39
CA TYR A 130 14.84 -7.75 -0.29
C TYR A 130 14.49 -6.40 0.31
N MET A 131 15.47 -5.71 0.90
CA MET A 131 15.30 -4.36 1.41
C MET A 131 16.45 -3.48 0.91
N PRO A 132 16.17 -2.48 0.04
CA PRO A 132 17.19 -1.55 -0.43
C PRO A 132 17.88 -0.83 0.73
N GLY A 133 19.21 -0.85 0.74
CA GLY A 133 19.99 -0.25 1.84
C GLY A 133 19.73 -0.92 3.19
N ALA A 134 19.44 -2.23 3.21
CA ALA A 134 19.26 -2.99 4.43
C ALA A 134 20.43 -2.77 5.41
N THR A 135 20.10 -2.64 6.68
CA THR A 135 21.05 -2.61 7.80
C THR A 135 20.64 -3.63 8.86
N ARG A 136 21.62 -4.11 9.62
CA ARG A 136 21.36 -4.96 10.78
C ARG A 136 20.81 -4.10 11.92
N LEU A 137 19.72 -4.53 12.53
CA LEU A 137 19.12 -3.88 13.70
C LEU A 137 19.10 -4.85 14.87
N THR A 138 19.57 -4.39 16.02
CA THR A 138 19.50 -5.13 17.29
C THR A 138 18.61 -4.39 18.28
N GLY A 139 18.18 -5.11 19.33
CA GLY A 139 17.41 -4.50 20.39
C GLY A 139 16.88 -5.51 21.39
N VAL A 140 15.94 -5.05 22.22
CA VAL A 140 15.28 -5.89 23.22
C VAL A 140 13.77 -5.67 23.25
N VAL A 141 13.03 -6.72 23.54
CA VAL A 141 11.61 -6.69 23.87
C VAL A 141 11.43 -6.97 25.35
N VAL A 142 10.64 -6.14 26.00
CA VAL A 142 10.35 -6.22 27.43
C VAL A 142 8.86 -6.05 27.70
N ASP A 143 8.40 -6.51 28.85
CA ASP A 143 7.08 -6.18 29.37
C ASP A 143 7.04 -4.76 30.00
N ARG A 144 5.88 -4.39 30.53
CA ARG A 144 5.67 -3.10 31.21
C ARG A 144 6.50 -2.90 32.48
N SER A 145 6.94 -3.97 33.13
CA SER A 145 7.84 -3.92 34.29
C SER A 145 9.31 -3.81 33.90
N GLY A 146 9.61 -3.97 32.60
CA GLY A 146 10.96 -3.98 32.06
C GLY A 146 11.62 -5.35 32.04
N LYS A 147 10.89 -6.41 32.37
CA LYS A 147 11.40 -7.79 32.29
C LYS A 147 11.52 -8.20 30.81
N PRO A 148 12.63 -8.82 30.40
CA PRO A 148 12.76 -9.32 29.04
C PRO A 148 11.76 -10.41 28.69
N LEU A 149 11.32 -10.45 27.43
CA LEU A 149 10.33 -11.40 26.93
C LEU A 149 10.93 -12.29 25.85
N ALA A 150 11.01 -13.59 26.14
CA ALA A 150 11.47 -14.60 25.19
C ALA A 150 10.37 -15.01 24.21
N GLY A 151 10.74 -15.29 22.95
CA GLY A 151 9.81 -15.71 21.90
C GLY A 151 8.80 -14.63 21.49
N ALA A 152 9.09 -13.36 21.75
CA ALA A 152 8.33 -12.24 21.18
C ALA A 152 8.66 -12.14 19.68
N THR A 153 7.64 -11.96 18.84
CA THR A 153 7.84 -11.70 17.41
C THR A 153 8.19 -10.24 17.22
N VAL A 154 9.24 -9.94 16.46
CA VAL A 154 9.68 -8.59 16.12
C VAL A 154 9.68 -8.45 14.61
N ALA A 155 9.09 -7.36 14.11
CA ALA A 155 9.03 -7.07 12.68
C ALA A 155 9.53 -5.66 12.39
N SER A 156 10.26 -5.49 11.29
CA SER A 156 10.77 -4.18 10.85
C SER A 156 10.74 -4.02 9.34
N GLY A 157 10.35 -2.84 8.85
CA GLY A 157 10.31 -2.52 7.43
C GLY A 157 9.84 -1.10 7.17
N PHE A 158 9.81 -0.68 5.90
CA PHE A 158 9.28 0.65 5.54
C PHE A 158 7.77 0.77 5.82
N ALA A 159 7.04 -0.32 5.60
CA ALA A 159 5.63 -0.44 5.94
C ALA A 159 5.36 -1.85 6.49
N VAL A 160 4.96 -1.93 7.75
CA VAL A 160 4.53 -3.16 8.41
C VAL A 160 3.00 -3.16 8.47
N ALA A 161 2.37 -4.19 7.95
CA ALA A 161 0.95 -4.42 8.13
C ALA A 161 0.78 -5.59 9.09
N GLY A 162 -0.05 -5.43 10.12
CA GLY A 162 -0.51 -6.49 11.00
C GLY A 162 -2.03 -6.64 10.89
N ASP A 163 -2.56 -7.67 11.55
CA ASP A 163 -3.99 -7.94 11.66
C ASP A 163 -4.33 -8.39 13.09
N ALA A 164 -5.51 -8.97 13.30
CA ALA A 164 -5.92 -9.48 14.61
C ALA A 164 -5.02 -10.62 15.13
N ALA A 165 -4.34 -11.36 14.25
CA ALA A 165 -3.59 -12.56 14.59
C ALA A 165 -2.07 -12.33 14.72
N SER A 166 -1.54 -11.23 14.20
CA SER A 166 -0.10 -10.93 14.21
C SER A 166 0.18 -9.45 13.96
N VAL A 167 1.27 -8.91 14.52
CA VAL A 167 1.82 -7.60 14.16
C VAL A 167 2.39 -7.53 12.74
N VAL A 168 2.58 -8.68 12.09
CA VAL A 168 3.09 -8.78 10.73
C VAL A 168 2.30 -9.78 9.89
N THR A 169 1.82 -9.30 8.75
CA THR A 169 1.17 -10.01 7.65
C THR A 169 1.72 -9.40 6.36
N PRO A 170 2.69 -10.07 5.70
CA PRO A 170 3.42 -9.48 4.57
C PRO A 170 2.53 -9.49 3.32
N LEU A 171 1.68 -8.48 3.16
CA LEU A 171 0.71 -8.45 2.06
C LEU A 171 1.40 -8.26 0.70
N HIS A 172 0.90 -8.95 -0.34
CA HIS A 172 1.33 -8.68 -1.70
C HIS A 172 0.70 -7.38 -2.20
N GLY A 173 1.42 -6.25 -2.28
CA GLY A 173 0.87 -4.94 -2.64
C GLY A 173 1.71 -4.14 -3.64
N ALA A 174 1.19 -2.97 -4.03
CA ALA A 174 1.84 -2.05 -4.97
C ALA A 174 3.26 -1.69 -4.50
N GLY A 175 4.25 -1.96 -5.36
CA GLY A 175 5.67 -1.71 -5.08
C GLY A 175 6.32 -2.69 -4.09
N GLY A 176 5.59 -3.72 -3.63
CA GLY A 176 6.14 -4.76 -2.74
C GLY A 176 6.48 -4.29 -1.32
N ALA A 177 6.17 -3.06 -0.93
CA ALA A 177 6.58 -2.48 0.35
C ALA A 177 6.19 -3.32 1.57
N PHE A 178 4.97 -3.86 1.60
CA PHE A 178 4.50 -4.75 2.67
C PHE A 178 5.16 -6.13 2.69
N ARG A 179 5.87 -6.52 1.63
CA ARG A 179 6.71 -7.73 1.58
C ARG A 179 8.15 -7.45 1.98
N MET A 180 8.56 -6.18 2.02
CA MET A 180 9.90 -5.76 2.46
C MET A 180 9.87 -5.55 3.97
N VAL A 181 9.70 -6.65 4.71
CA VAL A 181 9.66 -6.67 6.18
C VAL A 181 10.57 -7.77 6.66
N ASP A 182 11.48 -7.50 7.58
CA ASP A 182 12.23 -8.53 8.26
C ASP A 182 11.52 -8.94 9.55
N VAL A 183 11.54 -10.24 9.87
CA VAL A 183 10.81 -10.82 11.00
C VAL A 183 11.72 -11.78 11.74
N THR A 184 11.81 -11.61 13.05
CA THR A 184 12.62 -12.43 13.95
C THR A 184 11.87 -12.71 15.24
N THR A 185 12.43 -13.56 16.10
CA THR A 185 11.93 -13.83 17.45
C THR A 185 12.99 -13.53 18.49
N THR A 186 12.59 -13.06 19.66
CA THR A 186 13.54 -12.81 20.75
C THR A 186 14.07 -14.08 21.40
N ASP A 187 15.31 -14.02 21.89
CA ASP A 187 15.93 -15.06 22.72
C ASP A 187 15.45 -15.04 24.19
N ASP A 188 16.04 -15.86 25.06
CA ASP A 188 15.71 -15.97 26.48
C ASP A 188 15.95 -14.67 27.28
N GLN A 189 16.81 -13.78 26.76
CA GLN A 189 17.10 -12.46 27.31
C GLN A 189 16.28 -11.35 26.64
N GLY A 190 15.27 -11.71 25.84
CA GLY A 190 14.42 -10.78 25.12
C GLY A 190 15.14 -10.02 24.01
N ARG A 191 16.36 -10.43 23.63
CA ARG A 191 17.13 -9.76 22.57
C ARG A 191 16.70 -10.26 21.21
N PHE A 192 16.75 -9.37 20.22
CA PHE A 192 16.50 -9.74 18.83
C PHE A 192 17.60 -9.21 17.92
N VAL A 193 17.71 -9.86 16.75
CA VAL A 193 18.50 -9.40 15.62
C VAL A 193 17.63 -9.50 14.37
N LEU A 194 17.51 -8.39 13.66
CA LEU A 194 16.98 -8.30 12.31
C LEU A 194 18.17 -8.07 11.37
N GLU A 195 18.38 -8.97 10.41
CA GLU A 195 19.52 -8.89 9.49
C GLU A 195 19.25 -7.90 8.33
N HIS A 196 17.97 -7.61 8.06
CA HIS A 196 17.53 -6.80 6.91
C HIS A 196 16.56 -5.70 7.33
N GLY A 197 16.92 -4.89 8.32
CA GLY A 197 16.15 -3.72 8.71
C GLY A 197 16.34 -2.53 7.76
N PRO A 198 15.40 -1.59 7.70
CA PRO A 198 15.53 -0.40 6.86
C PRO A 198 16.57 0.55 7.47
N ALA A 199 17.49 1.08 6.65
CA ALA A 199 18.49 2.04 7.13
C ALA A 199 17.89 3.38 7.62
N CYS A 200 16.70 3.74 7.14
CA CYS A 200 15.98 4.93 7.59
C CYS A 200 14.50 4.81 7.31
N TYR A 201 13.71 5.67 7.98
CA TYR A 201 12.28 5.83 7.74
C TYR A 201 11.47 4.54 7.92
N GLY A 202 12.04 3.56 8.62
CA GLY A 202 11.37 2.30 8.92
C GLY A 202 10.57 2.34 10.20
N ALA A 203 9.64 1.39 10.30
CA ALA A 203 8.94 1.05 11.52
C ALA A 203 9.51 -0.23 12.09
N ILE A 204 9.59 -0.32 13.42
CA ILE A 204 9.82 -1.55 14.17
C ILE A 204 8.73 -1.73 15.22
N VAL A 205 8.23 -2.96 15.35
CA VAL A 205 7.13 -3.33 16.26
C VAL A 205 7.32 -4.74 16.79
N ALA A 206 6.82 -5.02 17.99
CA ALA A 206 6.84 -6.35 18.59
C ALA A 206 5.46 -6.82 19.06
N GLU A 207 5.27 -8.14 19.09
CA GLU A 207 4.13 -8.83 19.69
C GLU A 207 4.59 -9.96 20.61
N HIS A 208 3.89 -10.15 21.72
CA HIS A 208 4.04 -11.33 22.56
C HIS A 208 2.70 -11.72 23.17
N ARG A 209 2.17 -12.91 22.83
CA ARG A 209 0.95 -13.48 23.43
C ARG A 209 -0.26 -12.53 23.39
N GLY A 210 -0.46 -11.81 22.28
CA GLY A 210 -1.55 -10.85 22.09
C GLY A 210 -1.27 -9.44 22.64
N GLU A 211 -0.19 -9.24 23.40
CA GLU A 211 0.32 -7.91 23.74
C GLU A 211 1.18 -7.36 22.60
N ARG A 212 1.18 -6.03 22.42
CA ARG A 212 1.91 -5.36 21.32
C ARG A 212 2.67 -4.15 21.81
N SER A 213 3.78 -3.84 21.16
CA SER A 213 4.49 -2.58 21.41
C SER A 213 3.89 -1.43 20.62
N VAL A 214 4.04 -0.21 21.13
CA VAL A 214 3.92 0.96 20.26
C VAL A 214 4.95 0.86 19.12
N VAL A 215 4.59 1.39 17.97
CA VAL A 215 5.49 1.41 16.82
C VAL A 215 6.59 2.43 17.08
N LEU A 216 7.84 2.03 16.88
CA LEU A 216 9.00 2.91 16.97
C LEU A 216 9.65 3.07 15.60
N GLU A 217 10.48 4.11 15.46
CA GLU A 217 11.40 4.22 14.35
C GLU A 217 12.40 3.06 14.39
N ALA A 218 12.60 2.41 13.25
CA ALA A 218 13.57 1.34 13.10
C ALA A 218 14.99 1.90 13.23
N ARG A 219 15.65 1.57 14.34
CA ARG A 219 17.04 1.96 14.65
C ARG A 219 17.70 0.89 15.51
N ASP A 220 19.03 0.84 15.47
CA ASP A 220 19.79 -0.08 16.30
C ASP A 220 19.63 0.24 17.80
N GLY A 221 19.69 -0.79 18.64
CA GLY A 221 19.45 -0.68 20.09
C GLY A 221 18.00 -0.35 20.46
N ALA A 222 17.02 -0.66 19.61
CA ALA A 222 15.61 -0.39 19.90
C ALA A 222 15.12 -1.17 21.13
N ARG A 223 14.38 -0.49 22.02
CA ARG A 223 13.74 -1.10 23.19
C ARG A 223 12.22 -1.07 23.03
N LEU A 224 11.63 -2.22 22.77
CA LEU A 224 10.19 -2.37 22.52
C LEU A 224 9.49 -2.83 23.80
N VAL A 225 8.55 -2.02 24.29
CA VAL A 225 7.70 -2.38 25.44
C VAL A 225 6.38 -2.90 24.92
N VAL A 226 6.10 -4.18 25.12
CA VAL A 226 4.76 -4.70 24.83
C VAL A 226 3.80 -4.35 25.95
N GLN A 227 2.55 -4.12 25.58
CA GLN A 227 1.49 -3.77 26.50
C GLN A 227 0.18 -4.41 26.07
N PRO A 228 -0.79 -4.55 27.00
CA PRO A 228 -2.10 -5.08 26.68
C PRO A 228 -2.74 -4.34 25.52
N THR A 229 -3.39 -5.12 24.67
CA THR A 229 -4.17 -4.62 23.55
C THR A 229 -5.66 -4.68 23.87
N THR A 230 -6.45 -4.07 23.00
CA THR A 230 -7.89 -3.96 23.06
C THR A 230 -8.46 -3.98 21.63
N HIS A 231 -9.75 -3.72 21.50
CA HIS A 231 -10.45 -3.78 20.22
C HIS A 231 -11.05 -2.43 19.80
N VAL A 232 -11.26 -2.30 18.49
CA VAL A 232 -12.07 -1.23 17.89
C VAL A 232 -13.04 -1.87 16.90
N ARG A 233 -14.33 -1.64 17.11
CA ARG A 233 -15.42 -2.16 16.29
C ARG A 233 -16.32 -1.04 15.81
N GLY A 234 -16.91 -1.27 14.64
CA GLY A 234 -17.70 -0.23 14.02
C GLY A 234 -18.29 -0.64 12.69
N ARG A 235 -18.75 0.39 11.98
CA ARG A 235 -19.27 0.29 10.62
C ARG A 235 -18.73 1.40 9.74
N VAL A 236 -18.68 1.10 8.45
CA VAL A 236 -18.39 2.05 7.38
C VAL A 236 -19.69 2.37 6.68
N ASP A 237 -20.04 3.65 6.60
CA ASP A 237 -21.04 4.11 5.65
C ASP A 237 -20.39 4.12 4.26
N ILE A 238 -20.69 3.08 3.49
CA ILE A 238 -20.16 2.89 2.15
C ILE A 238 -20.87 3.77 1.12
N ALA A 239 -21.95 4.50 1.48
CA ALA A 239 -22.68 5.40 0.61
C ALA A 239 -23.04 4.81 -0.78
N GLY A 240 -23.38 3.51 -0.81
CA GLY A 240 -23.69 2.78 -2.04
C GLY A 240 -22.49 2.46 -2.95
N ARG A 241 -21.25 2.74 -2.53
CA ARG A 241 -20.05 2.38 -3.28
C ARG A 241 -19.85 0.88 -3.32
N VAL A 242 -19.53 0.39 -4.52
CA VAL A 242 -19.18 -1.01 -4.76
C VAL A 242 -17.66 -1.14 -4.68
N GLY A 243 -17.18 -1.81 -3.65
CA GLY A 243 -15.75 -2.02 -3.41
C GLY A 243 -15.54 -2.74 -2.10
N MET A 244 -14.34 -3.28 -1.91
CA MET A 244 -13.92 -3.70 -0.58
C MET A 244 -13.19 -2.53 0.07
N PHE A 245 -13.38 -2.38 1.37
CA PHE A 245 -12.71 -1.37 2.15
C PHE A 245 -11.82 -2.03 3.19
N SER A 246 -10.71 -1.39 3.51
CA SER A 246 -9.88 -1.77 4.65
C SER A 246 -9.87 -0.64 5.67
N VAL A 247 -9.92 -1.01 6.94
CA VAL A 247 -9.71 -0.09 8.05
C VAL A 247 -8.34 -0.41 8.62
N SER A 248 -7.55 0.63 8.85
CA SER A 248 -6.23 0.52 9.45
C SER A 248 -6.15 1.43 10.68
N ILE A 249 -5.49 0.96 11.73
CA ILE A 249 -5.26 1.73 12.95
C ILE A 249 -3.76 1.80 13.21
N THR A 250 -3.29 3.01 13.53
CA THR A 250 -1.94 3.26 14.01
C THR A 250 -1.95 4.17 15.22
N HIS A 251 -0.94 4.06 16.08
CA HIS A 251 -0.86 4.88 17.27
C HIS A 251 -0.52 6.34 16.93
N ALA A 252 -1.21 7.31 17.54
CA ALA A 252 -1.12 8.72 17.15
C ALA A 252 0.21 9.39 17.54
N LYS A 253 0.95 8.84 18.51
CA LYS A 253 2.24 9.37 18.98
C LYS A 253 3.45 9.02 18.10
N ARG A 254 3.25 8.59 16.85
CA ARG A 254 4.38 8.34 15.93
C ARG A 254 5.09 9.66 15.58
N SER A 255 6.41 9.67 15.63
CA SER A 255 7.27 10.83 15.30
C SER A 255 8.14 10.61 14.07
N PHE A 256 7.86 9.55 13.29
CA PHE A 256 8.67 9.10 12.17
C PHE A 256 7.78 8.63 11.01
N LEU A 257 8.40 8.32 9.87
CA LEU A 257 7.70 8.10 8.59
C LEU A 257 7.25 6.67 8.35
N GLY A 258 7.97 5.71 8.92
CA GLY A 258 7.60 4.30 8.84
C GLY A 258 6.22 4.07 9.44
N THR A 259 5.48 3.14 8.86
CA THR A 259 4.14 2.80 9.35
C THR A 259 4.13 1.36 9.82
N ALA A 260 3.63 1.12 11.03
CA ALA A 260 3.04 -0.17 11.36
C ALA A 260 1.55 0.05 11.65
N ASN A 261 0.69 -0.67 10.93
CA ASN A 261 -0.75 -0.54 11.04
C ASN A 261 -1.37 -1.89 11.36
N VAL A 262 -2.38 -1.90 12.22
CA VAL A 262 -3.25 -3.07 12.37
C VAL A 262 -4.42 -2.90 11.42
N MET A 263 -4.68 -3.89 10.58
CA MET A 263 -5.67 -3.82 9.51
C MET A 263 -6.80 -4.83 9.71
N ALA A 264 -7.99 -4.44 9.29
CA ALA A 264 -9.11 -5.35 9.08
C ALA A 264 -9.85 -4.99 7.79
N MET A 265 -10.44 -6.00 7.17
CA MET A 265 -11.35 -5.81 6.05
C MET A 265 -12.74 -5.46 6.54
N VAL A 266 -13.42 -4.58 5.82
CA VAL A 266 -14.83 -4.26 6.05
C VAL A 266 -15.68 -5.36 5.45
N GLY A 267 -16.56 -5.93 6.26
CA GLY A 267 -17.50 -6.96 5.84
C GLY A 267 -18.55 -6.44 4.85
N PRO A 268 -19.26 -7.33 4.14
CA PRO A 268 -20.32 -6.94 3.19
C PRO A 268 -21.47 -6.14 3.81
N ASP A 269 -21.69 -6.27 5.13
CA ASP A 269 -22.68 -5.51 5.90
C ASP A 269 -22.14 -4.13 6.36
N GLY A 270 -20.95 -3.75 5.89
CA GLY A 270 -20.26 -2.53 6.26
C GLY A 270 -19.58 -2.59 7.63
N ARG A 271 -19.62 -3.70 8.37
CA ARG A 271 -19.00 -3.78 9.69
C ARG A 271 -17.52 -4.12 9.63
N PHE A 272 -16.77 -3.68 10.64
CA PHE A 272 -15.38 -4.07 10.84
C PHE A 272 -15.08 -4.33 12.33
N SER A 273 -14.07 -5.17 12.58
CA SER A 273 -13.53 -5.41 13.92
C SER A 273 -12.01 -5.48 13.83
N ILE A 274 -11.32 -4.64 14.59
CA ILE A 274 -9.87 -4.64 14.72
C ILE A 274 -9.52 -5.03 16.14
N GLU A 275 -8.82 -6.15 16.29
CA GLU A 275 -8.24 -6.61 17.55
C GLU A 275 -6.75 -6.24 17.61
N GLY A 276 -6.15 -6.25 18.79
CA GLY A 276 -4.73 -5.96 18.93
C GLY A 276 -4.40 -4.46 18.84
N VAL A 277 -5.35 -3.58 19.18
CA VAL A 277 -5.16 -2.13 19.24
C VAL A 277 -4.59 -1.74 20.59
N ILE A 278 -3.56 -0.90 20.62
CA ILE A 278 -3.03 -0.36 21.86
C ILE A 278 -3.96 0.76 22.39
N PRO A 279 -4.40 0.72 23.65
CA PRO A 279 -5.17 1.82 24.24
C PRO A 279 -4.42 3.16 24.20
N GLY A 280 -5.16 4.25 23.98
CA GLY A 280 -4.64 5.61 23.87
C GLY A 280 -5.11 6.33 22.61
N ASP A 281 -4.41 7.40 22.25
CA ASP A 281 -4.74 8.16 21.03
C ASP A 281 -4.25 7.40 19.80
N VAL A 282 -5.15 7.17 18.85
CA VAL A 282 -4.88 6.47 17.60
C VAL A 282 -5.35 7.29 16.41
N ILE A 283 -4.83 6.96 15.23
CA ILE A 283 -5.36 7.40 13.95
C ILE A 283 -5.98 6.17 13.29
N ILE A 284 -7.28 6.25 13.02
CA ILE A 284 -7.99 5.25 12.22
C ILE A 284 -8.11 5.78 10.79
N GLY A 285 -7.74 4.94 9.82
CA GLY A 285 -7.79 5.23 8.40
C GLY A 285 -8.74 4.27 7.69
N LEU A 286 -9.60 4.77 6.83
CA LEU A 286 -10.43 3.98 5.91
C LEU A 286 -9.85 4.09 4.51
N ALA A 287 -9.51 2.99 3.87
CA ALA A 287 -9.01 2.97 2.49
C ALA A 287 -9.90 2.13 1.56
N ASP A 288 -10.01 2.58 0.31
CA ASP A 288 -10.62 1.81 -0.78
C ASP A 288 -9.65 0.73 -1.26
N GLY A 289 -10.15 -0.49 -1.41
CA GLY A 289 -9.39 -1.69 -1.75
C GLY A 289 -8.70 -2.35 -0.55
N ALA A 290 -8.23 -3.56 -0.79
CA ALA A 290 -7.55 -4.38 0.22
C ALA A 290 -6.08 -4.06 0.44
N ARG A 291 -5.48 -3.36 -0.54
CA ARG A 291 -4.01 -3.21 -0.65
C ARG A 291 -3.56 -1.77 -0.84
N SER A 292 -4.52 -0.86 -0.96
CA SER A 292 -4.22 0.49 -1.38
C SER A 292 -3.89 1.36 -0.17
N MET A 293 -2.60 1.61 0.04
CA MET A 293 -2.17 2.81 0.78
C MET A 293 -2.37 4.08 -0.05
N THR A 294 -2.52 3.92 -1.37
CA THR A 294 -2.72 5.01 -2.34
C THR A 294 -4.20 5.11 -2.70
N GLY A 295 -4.88 6.18 -2.31
CA GLY A 295 -6.30 6.32 -2.54
C GLY A 295 -6.94 7.22 -1.50
N HIS A 296 -8.26 7.13 -1.40
CA HIS A 296 -9.04 7.95 -0.50
C HIS A 296 -8.98 7.41 0.91
N GLY A 297 -8.42 8.23 1.80
CA GLY A 297 -8.27 7.95 3.21
C GLY A 297 -9.12 8.91 4.04
N ALA A 298 -10.23 8.45 4.63
CA ALA A 298 -10.72 9.18 5.81
C ALA A 298 -9.81 8.81 6.97
N MET A 299 -9.00 9.77 7.42
CA MET A 299 -8.23 9.61 8.65
C MET A 299 -8.93 10.36 9.77
N LYS A 300 -9.09 9.70 10.92
CA LYS A 300 -9.72 10.28 12.10
C LYS A 300 -8.86 9.96 13.31
N ARG A 301 -8.56 10.97 14.12
CA ARG A 301 -7.99 10.73 15.46
C ARG A 301 -9.10 10.30 16.41
N LEU A 302 -8.85 9.24 17.15
CA LEU A 302 -9.75 8.71 18.18
C LEU A 302 -8.95 8.44 19.45
N HIS A 303 -9.63 8.49 20.59
CA HIS A 303 -9.10 7.97 21.85
C HIS A 303 -9.71 6.60 22.13
N VAL A 304 -8.89 5.55 22.20
CA VAL A 304 -9.33 4.18 22.47
C VAL A 304 -9.08 3.85 23.95
N PRO A 305 -10.12 3.67 24.77
CA PRO A 305 -9.94 3.33 26.18
C PRO A 305 -9.47 1.88 26.35
N PRO A 306 -8.95 1.47 27.53
CA PRO A 306 -8.48 0.11 27.76
C PRO A 306 -9.51 -1.00 27.46
N ARG A 307 -10.81 -0.70 27.66
CA ARG A 307 -11.92 -1.63 27.39
C ARG A 307 -12.29 -1.78 25.90
N GLY A 308 -11.66 -1.01 25.03
CA GLY A 308 -11.95 -0.97 23.60
C GLY A 308 -13.00 0.07 23.24
N LEU A 309 -13.20 0.24 21.94
CA LEU A 309 -14.14 1.19 21.38
C LEU A 309 -15.16 0.46 20.49
N GLU A 310 -16.43 0.70 20.73
CA GLU A 310 -17.56 0.11 19.99
C GLU A 310 -18.26 1.20 19.17
N ASP A 311 -19.12 0.79 18.23
CA ASP A 311 -19.98 1.67 17.43
C ASP A 311 -19.26 2.80 16.70
N VAL A 312 -17.98 2.61 16.33
CA VAL A 312 -17.25 3.58 15.53
C VAL A 312 -17.91 3.67 14.15
N VAL A 313 -18.31 4.87 13.76
CA VAL A 313 -18.78 5.15 12.40
C VAL A 313 -17.67 5.83 11.63
N LEU A 314 -17.29 5.22 10.52
CA LEU A 314 -16.44 5.81 9.48
C LEU A 314 -17.30 6.08 8.27
N GLU A 315 -17.07 7.19 7.59
CA GLU A 315 -17.77 7.53 6.36
C GLU A 315 -16.77 7.43 5.22
N VAL A 316 -17.19 6.85 4.10
CA VAL A 316 -16.40 6.98 2.87
C VAL A 316 -16.53 8.43 2.43
N PRO A 317 -15.45 9.22 2.41
CA PRO A 317 -15.57 10.64 2.14
C PRO A 317 -16.07 10.85 0.71
N VAL A 318 -17.12 11.65 0.58
CA VAL A 318 -17.52 12.20 -0.71
C VAL A 318 -16.54 13.30 -1.06
N GLY A 319 -15.74 13.07 -2.09
CA GLY A 319 -14.76 14.05 -2.55
C GLY A 319 -15.06 14.54 -3.96
N ARG A 320 -14.22 15.46 -4.44
CA ARG A 320 -14.22 15.94 -5.82
C ARG A 320 -13.11 15.32 -6.64
N GLU A 321 -13.26 15.38 -7.95
CA GLU A 321 -12.15 15.17 -8.85
C GLU A 321 -11.17 16.35 -8.77
N LEU A 322 -9.87 16.05 -8.66
CA LEU A 322 -8.81 17.05 -8.64
C LEU A 322 -7.60 16.49 -9.39
N ARG A 323 -7.07 17.27 -10.31
CA ARG A 323 -5.77 17.03 -10.93
C ARG A 323 -4.72 17.92 -10.28
N VAL A 324 -3.55 17.36 -10.00
CA VAL A 324 -2.41 18.08 -9.46
C VAL A 324 -1.25 17.91 -10.44
N LEU A 325 -0.82 19.02 -11.04
CA LEU A 325 0.43 19.08 -11.77
C LEU A 325 1.57 19.35 -10.79
N VAL A 326 2.65 18.61 -10.89
CA VAL A 326 3.86 18.81 -10.08
C VAL A 326 4.98 19.16 -11.03
N ARG A 327 5.57 20.34 -10.83
CA ARG A 327 6.62 20.90 -11.69
C ARG A 327 7.94 20.93 -10.96
N GLY A 328 8.98 20.32 -11.54
CA GLY A 328 10.34 20.34 -11.01
C GLY A 328 11.21 19.21 -11.55
N ASN A 329 12.53 19.42 -11.59
CA ASN A 329 13.47 18.49 -12.23
C ASN A 329 13.98 17.37 -11.30
N ASP A 330 13.79 17.50 -9.99
CA ASP A 330 14.32 16.57 -8.96
C ASP A 330 13.21 15.70 -8.34
N MET A 331 12.09 15.53 -9.04
CA MET A 331 10.98 14.73 -8.56
C MET A 331 11.21 13.26 -8.84
N ILE A 332 10.98 12.43 -7.83
CA ILE A 332 10.94 10.98 -8.01
C ILE A 332 9.60 10.65 -8.65
N ALA A 333 9.59 10.14 -9.88
CA ALA A 333 8.38 9.60 -10.50
C ALA A 333 7.76 8.54 -9.57
N MET A 334 6.43 8.38 -9.58
CA MET A 334 5.69 7.50 -8.65
C MET A 334 5.67 7.93 -7.18
N THR A 335 6.12 9.14 -6.85
CA THR A 335 5.96 9.68 -5.49
C THR A 335 4.49 9.95 -5.20
N PRO A 336 3.97 9.58 -4.02
CA PRO A 336 2.60 9.94 -3.65
C PRO A 336 2.49 11.45 -3.40
N ILE A 337 1.44 12.05 -3.95
CA ILE A 337 0.96 13.39 -3.63
C ILE A 337 -0.16 13.25 -2.61
N PHE A 338 -0.16 14.15 -1.63
CA PHE A 338 -1.17 14.22 -0.59
C PHE A 338 -2.05 15.43 -0.83
N VAL A 339 -3.36 15.28 -0.74
CA VAL A 339 -4.30 16.42 -0.69
C VAL A 339 -5.01 16.35 0.64
N VAL A 340 -4.74 17.32 1.50
CA VAL A 340 -5.20 17.38 2.89
C VAL A 340 -6.22 18.51 3.02
N ASP A 341 -7.33 18.29 3.72
CA ASP A 341 -8.32 19.34 3.94
C ASP A 341 -7.77 20.49 4.79
N GLY A 342 -8.29 21.70 4.56
CA GLY A 342 -7.82 22.92 5.20
C GLY A 342 -6.50 23.48 4.64
N ALA A 343 -5.94 24.46 5.35
CA ALA A 343 -4.66 25.07 5.00
C ALA A 343 -3.55 24.40 5.80
N VAL A 344 -2.83 23.47 5.16
CA VAL A 344 -1.72 22.74 5.75
C VAL A 344 -0.39 23.32 5.26
N GLU A 345 0.46 23.70 6.21
CA GLU A 345 1.86 24.07 6.00
C GLU A 345 2.76 23.03 6.66
N ALA A 346 3.53 22.30 5.87
CA ALA A 346 4.52 21.33 6.35
C ALA A 346 5.79 21.46 5.52
N LYS A 347 6.94 21.48 6.19
CA LYS A 347 8.26 21.54 5.54
C LYS A 347 8.88 20.15 5.39
N THR A 348 8.47 19.21 6.24
CA THR A 348 8.96 17.83 6.25
C THR A 348 7.79 16.85 6.18
N LEU A 349 8.05 15.61 5.75
CA LEU A 349 7.01 14.59 5.73
C LEU A 349 6.52 14.24 7.14
N VAL A 350 7.39 14.31 8.16
CA VAL A 350 7.02 14.06 9.57
C VAL A 350 6.01 15.10 10.04
N GLU A 351 6.26 16.38 9.75
CA GLU A 351 5.30 17.46 10.03
C GLU A 351 3.96 17.25 9.31
N LEU A 352 4.00 16.86 8.03
CA LEU A 352 2.78 16.59 7.26
C LEU A 352 1.97 15.45 7.91
N VAL A 353 2.62 14.34 8.23
CA VAL A 353 1.99 13.16 8.87
C VAL A 353 1.36 13.52 10.22
N HIS A 354 2.00 14.36 11.03
CA HIS A 354 1.45 14.82 12.30
C HIS A 354 0.17 15.65 12.12
N ARG A 355 0.13 16.50 11.09
CA ARG A 355 -1.05 17.34 10.78
C ARG A 355 -2.19 16.50 10.22
N VAL A 356 -1.89 15.62 9.27
CA VAL A 356 -2.88 14.75 8.60
C VAL A 356 -3.75 13.96 9.58
N GLY A 357 -3.25 13.59 10.76
CA GLY A 357 -4.04 12.86 11.76
C GLY A 357 -5.33 13.56 12.23
N GLN A 358 -5.51 14.85 11.92
CA GLN A 358 -6.69 15.64 12.25
C GLN A 358 -7.56 16.00 11.03
N HIS A 359 -7.18 15.50 9.86
CA HIS A 359 -7.60 16.02 8.57
C HIS A 359 -8.02 14.89 7.62
N GLN A 360 -8.99 15.17 6.75
CA GLN A 360 -9.26 14.28 5.61
C GLN A 360 -8.07 14.34 4.64
N MET A 361 -7.64 13.18 4.13
CA MET A 361 -6.53 13.11 3.18
C MET A 361 -6.82 12.18 2.00
N ALA A 362 -6.54 12.67 0.79
CA ALA A 362 -6.48 11.82 -0.38
C ALA A 362 -5.01 11.64 -0.81
N THR A 363 -4.67 10.46 -1.31
CA THR A 363 -3.34 10.20 -1.87
C THR A 363 -3.44 9.68 -3.31
N ALA A 364 -2.52 10.11 -4.16
CA ALA A 364 -2.42 9.62 -5.52
C ALA A 364 -0.95 9.58 -5.94
N ALA A 365 -0.56 8.57 -6.71
CA ALA A 365 0.77 8.51 -7.30
C ALA A 365 0.88 9.52 -8.45
N THR A 366 2.04 10.17 -8.58
CA THR A 366 2.38 10.95 -9.76
C THR A 366 2.75 10.05 -10.94
N ASN A 367 2.27 10.40 -12.13
CA ASN A 367 2.66 9.80 -13.40
C ASN A 367 3.20 10.87 -14.35
N PRO A 368 4.04 10.52 -15.34
CA PRO A 368 4.32 11.43 -16.44
C PRO A 368 3.01 11.91 -17.08
N VAL A 369 2.97 13.19 -17.46
CA VAL A 369 1.84 13.75 -18.20
C VAL A 369 1.68 12.98 -19.54
N PRO A 370 0.47 12.51 -19.89
CA PRO A 370 0.25 11.76 -21.13
C PRO A 370 0.48 12.64 -22.37
N ASN A 371 0.86 12.01 -23.49
CA ASN A 371 1.06 12.71 -24.78
C ASN A 371 -0.23 13.37 -25.31
N VAL A 372 -1.38 12.79 -24.98
CA VAL A 372 -2.70 13.36 -25.27
C VAL A 372 -3.23 13.95 -23.97
N LEU A 373 -3.27 15.28 -23.90
CA LEU A 373 -3.73 15.99 -22.73
C LEU A 373 -5.26 16.00 -22.65
N PRO A 374 -5.86 15.74 -21.48
CA PRO A 374 -7.22 16.18 -21.19
C PRO A 374 -7.37 17.68 -21.49
N PRO A 375 -8.52 18.14 -22.02
CA PRO A 375 -8.73 19.54 -22.40
C PRO A 375 -8.38 20.54 -21.30
N GLU A 376 -8.66 20.22 -20.04
CA GLU A 376 -8.37 21.03 -18.86
C GLU A 376 -6.88 21.16 -18.54
N LEU A 377 -6.01 20.31 -19.09
CA LEU A 377 -4.55 20.41 -18.93
C LEU A 377 -3.89 21.17 -20.09
N VAL A 378 -4.61 21.42 -21.19
CA VAL A 378 -4.09 22.15 -22.36
C VAL A 378 -3.74 23.59 -21.94
N GLY A 379 -2.50 23.99 -22.19
CA GLY A 379 -1.97 25.30 -21.79
C GLY A 379 -1.45 25.38 -20.34
N HIS A 380 -1.73 24.37 -19.50
CA HIS A 380 -1.25 24.31 -18.11
C HIS A 380 -0.05 23.38 -17.93
N ALA A 381 -0.09 22.22 -18.58
CA ALA A 381 0.97 21.22 -18.52
C ALA A 381 2.20 21.65 -19.35
N LYS A 382 3.40 21.39 -18.83
CA LYS A 382 4.69 21.59 -19.50
C LYS A 382 5.43 20.26 -19.66
N PRO A 383 6.36 20.15 -20.64
CA PRO A 383 7.23 18.98 -20.74
C PRO A 383 7.97 18.72 -19.41
N GLY A 384 7.93 17.48 -18.95
CA GLY A 384 8.56 17.06 -17.69
C GLY A 384 7.67 17.20 -16.45
N ASP A 385 6.49 17.85 -16.55
CA ASP A 385 5.53 17.85 -15.45
C ASP A 385 5.07 16.42 -15.13
N LEU A 386 4.77 16.19 -13.86
CA LEU A 386 4.08 15.00 -13.39
C LEU A 386 2.63 15.33 -13.07
N LEU A 387 1.73 14.37 -13.28
CA LEU A 387 0.31 14.46 -13.02
C LEU A 387 -0.12 13.44 -11.96
N ALA A 388 -0.80 13.90 -10.93
CA ALA A 388 -1.59 13.07 -10.03
C ALA A 388 -3.08 13.37 -10.22
N THR A 389 -3.91 12.33 -10.29
CA THR A 389 -5.38 12.46 -10.41
C THR A 389 -6.04 11.87 -9.17
N PHE A 390 -6.91 12.65 -8.56
CA PHE A 390 -7.68 12.30 -7.37
C PHE A 390 -9.16 12.24 -7.77
N THR A 391 -9.87 11.18 -7.37
CA THR A 391 -11.32 11.03 -7.62
C THR A 391 -12.18 11.35 -6.40
N SER A 392 -11.57 11.78 -5.29
CA SER A 392 -12.23 12.14 -4.04
C SER A 392 -11.32 13.01 -3.15
N ALA A 393 -10.69 14.02 -3.76
CA ALA A 393 -10.05 15.07 -2.98
C ALA A 393 -11.09 15.77 -2.08
N PRO A 394 -10.69 16.35 -0.92
CA PRO A 394 -11.59 17.15 -0.10
C PRO A 394 -12.36 18.20 -0.92
N THR A 395 -13.66 18.35 -0.67
CA THR A 395 -14.55 19.25 -1.43
C THR A 395 -14.33 20.73 -1.09
N GLY A 396 -13.93 21.00 0.16
CA GLY A 396 -13.63 22.33 0.66
C GLY A 396 -12.26 22.87 0.23
N ARG A 397 -11.76 23.86 0.98
CA ARG A 397 -10.37 24.31 0.89
C ARG A 397 -9.44 23.18 1.30
N ALA A 398 -8.32 23.03 0.61
CA ALA A 398 -7.33 21.99 0.86
C ALA A 398 -5.90 22.51 0.59
N SER A 399 -4.90 21.69 0.92
CA SER A 399 -3.50 21.84 0.51
C SER A 399 -3.07 20.60 -0.28
N ALA A 400 -2.45 20.78 -1.44
CA ALA A 400 -1.82 19.71 -2.20
C ALA A 400 -0.32 19.71 -1.92
N CYS A 401 0.23 18.61 -1.43
CA CYS A 401 1.60 18.50 -0.93
C CYS A 401 2.38 17.44 -1.71
N ALA A 402 3.51 17.83 -2.27
CA ALA A 402 4.46 16.96 -2.95
C ALA A 402 5.69 16.71 -2.07
N MET A 403 6.26 15.51 -2.14
CA MET A 403 7.53 15.20 -1.48
C MET A 403 8.69 15.40 -2.44
N ARG A 404 9.80 15.92 -1.92
CA ARG A 404 11.06 16.06 -2.65
C ARG A 404 12.16 15.31 -1.90
N SER A 405 12.94 14.51 -2.64
CA SER A 405 14.19 13.97 -2.13
C SER A 405 15.30 15.01 -2.27
N MET A 406 16.04 15.26 -1.18
CA MET A 406 17.17 16.19 -1.13
C MET A 406 18.52 15.52 -1.44
N GLY A 407 18.52 14.23 -1.75
CA GLY A 407 19.70 13.39 -1.91
C GLY A 407 19.37 11.96 -1.48
N GLY A 408 19.94 10.96 -2.17
CA GLY A 408 19.56 9.54 -2.01
C GLY A 408 19.99 8.86 -0.70
N GLY A 409 20.20 9.62 0.38
CA GLY A 409 20.70 9.13 1.67
C GLY A 409 19.71 9.31 2.81
N CYS A 410 19.90 8.50 3.84
CA CYS A 410 19.07 8.48 5.05
C CYS A 410 19.16 9.76 5.91
N ASP A 411 20.23 10.54 5.77
CA ASP A 411 20.46 11.74 6.58
C ASP A 411 19.74 12.98 6.06
N SER A 412 19.13 12.90 4.88
CA SER A 412 18.43 14.03 4.25
C SER A 412 16.93 13.95 4.54
N PRO A 413 16.36 14.86 5.35
CA PRO A 413 14.94 14.83 5.64
C PRO A 413 14.13 14.96 4.35
N MET A 414 13.10 14.12 4.18
CA MET A 414 12.15 14.28 3.08
C MET A 414 11.44 15.63 3.23
N GLN A 415 11.68 16.51 2.26
CA GLN A 415 11.04 17.83 2.23
C GLN A 415 9.65 17.71 1.63
N VAL A 416 8.76 18.57 2.11
CA VAL A 416 7.40 18.69 1.60
C VAL A 416 7.20 20.11 1.08
N VAL A 417 6.57 20.22 -0.09
CA VAL A 417 6.12 21.48 -0.68
C VAL A 417 4.61 21.40 -0.84
N CYS A 418 3.88 22.29 -0.17
CA CYS A 418 2.43 22.37 -0.25
C CYS A 418 1.99 23.61 -1.03
N ALA A 419 0.98 23.44 -1.88
CA ALA A 419 0.27 24.52 -2.56
C ALA A 419 -1.19 24.57 -2.09
N PRO A 420 -1.77 25.77 -1.89
CA PRO A 420 -3.18 25.88 -1.54
C PRO A 420 -4.06 25.41 -2.70
N VAL A 421 -5.19 24.78 -2.35
CA VAL A 421 -6.21 24.34 -3.30
C VAL A 421 -7.55 24.95 -2.87
N PRO A 422 -8.06 25.95 -3.61
CA PRO A 422 -9.36 26.54 -3.32
C PRO A 422 -10.51 25.51 -3.39
N ALA A 423 -11.65 25.87 -2.80
CA ALA A 423 -12.88 25.10 -2.95
C ALA A 423 -13.31 25.07 -4.44
N ASN A 424 -13.96 23.99 -4.86
CA ASN A 424 -14.34 23.68 -6.25
C ASN A 424 -13.24 23.71 -7.35
N THR A 425 -11.96 23.87 -7.01
CA THR A 425 -10.86 23.76 -7.98
C THR A 425 -10.70 22.33 -8.49
N VAL A 426 -10.61 22.18 -9.82
CA VAL A 426 -10.40 20.89 -10.52
C VAL A 426 -8.95 20.64 -10.94
N LEU A 427 -8.12 21.69 -10.96
CA LEU A 427 -6.71 21.63 -11.30
C LEU A 427 -5.89 22.57 -10.42
N THR A 428 -4.79 22.09 -9.87
CA THR A 428 -3.78 22.91 -9.18
C THR A 428 -2.37 22.52 -9.60
N THR A 429 -1.39 23.38 -9.33
CA THR A 429 0.02 23.16 -9.64
C THR A 429 0.88 23.34 -8.40
N ILE A 430 1.77 22.39 -8.15
CA ILE A 430 2.81 22.49 -7.13
C ILE A 430 4.13 22.80 -7.84
N GLU A 431 4.70 23.96 -7.54
CA GLU A 431 6.02 24.39 -8.05
C GLU A 431 7.11 23.96 -7.07
N VAL A 432 7.86 22.91 -7.42
CA VAL A 432 8.98 22.39 -6.62
C VAL A 432 10.26 23.07 -7.08
N ASN A 433 10.44 24.32 -6.66
CA ASN A 433 11.61 25.12 -7.03
C ASN A 433 12.91 24.50 -6.49
N LYS A 434 13.96 24.48 -7.32
CA LYS A 434 15.34 24.33 -6.81
C LYS A 434 15.66 25.59 -6.01
N ARG A 435 15.81 25.46 -4.70
CA ARG A 435 16.49 26.49 -3.90
C ARG A 435 17.98 26.35 -4.10
#